data_AF-A0A956W293-F1
#
_entry.id   AF-A0A956W293-F1
#
_cell.length_a   1.000
_cell.length_b   1.000
_cell.length_c   1.000
_cell.angle_alpha   90.00
_cell.angle_beta   90.00
_cell.angle_gamma   90.00
#
_symmetry.space_group_name_H-M   'P 1'
#
loop_
_entity.id
_entity.type
_entity.pdbx_description
1 polymer ?
#
loop_
_entity_poly.entity_id
_entity_poly.type
_entity_poly.pdbx_seq_one_letter_code
_entity_poly.pdbx_strand_id
1 'polypeptide(L)' 'MTAAGNLYDSHPYPRLSYVHTTPDRMATVATLLGLEAPPIERCRVLEVGSAIGGNLIPMAMRMPDSTFLGIDLSAN' A
#
# COMPACT_ATOMS: atom_id res chain seq x y z
N MET A 1 21.62 -23.83 3.21
CA MET A 1 21.40 -23.72 1.75
C MET A 1 21.39 -22.24 1.42
N THR A 2 22.38 -21.76 0.69
CA THR A 2 22.56 -20.36 0.33
C THR A 2 21.49 -19.97 -0.70
N ALA A 3 20.57 -19.07 -0.35
CA ALA A 3 19.70 -18.45 -1.33
C ALA A 3 20.61 -17.71 -2.33
N ALA A 4 20.64 -18.18 -3.58
CA ALA A 4 21.18 -17.37 -4.67
C ALA A 4 20.46 -16.02 -4.62
N GLY A 5 21.22 -14.92 -4.54
CA GLY A 5 20.66 -13.58 -4.38
C GLY A 5 19.49 -13.36 -5.33
N ASN A 6 18.30 -13.18 -4.78
CA ASN A 6 17.10 -13.00 -5.57
C ASN A 6 17.30 -11.72 -6.40
N LEU A 7 16.98 -11.77 -7.71
CA LEU A 7 17.08 -10.60 -8.59
C LEU A 7 16.33 -9.38 -7.99
N TYR A 8 15.25 -9.63 -7.24
CA TYR A 8 14.51 -8.62 -6.50
C TYR A 8 15.33 -7.93 -5.40
N ASP A 9 16.21 -8.66 -4.70
CA ASP A 9 17.06 -8.08 -3.65
C ASP A 9 18.23 -7.28 -4.24
N SER A 10 18.61 -7.57 -5.49
CA SER A 10 19.74 -6.93 -6.17
C SER A 10 19.44 -5.55 -6.77
N HIS A 11 18.15 -5.20 -6.90
CA HIS A 11 17.70 -3.91 -7.44
C HIS A 11 16.78 -3.19 -6.44
N PRO A 12 17.28 -2.17 -5.73
CA PRO A 12 16.46 -1.42 -4.77
C PRO A 12 15.24 -0.79 -5.44
N TYR A 13 14.05 -1.05 -4.90
CA TYR A 13 12.83 -0.40 -5.36
C TYR A 13 12.89 1.11 -5.12
N PRO A 14 12.41 1.93 -6.08
CA PRO A 14 12.28 3.36 -5.85
C PRO A 14 11.23 3.60 -4.75
N ARG A 15 11.52 4.57 -3.87
CA ARG A 15 10.66 4.92 -2.72
C ARG A 15 9.54 5.84 -3.18
N LEU A 16 8.55 5.26 -3.86
CA LEU A 16 7.46 6.02 -4.46
C LEU A 16 6.22 5.94 -3.58
N SER A 17 5.47 7.04 -3.57
CA SER A 17 4.12 7.11 -3.05
C SER A 17 3.21 7.51 -4.19
N TYR A 18 2.14 6.75 -4.37
CA TYR A 18 1.23 6.93 -5.49
C TYR A 18 -0.09 7.47 -4.99
N VAL A 19 -0.28 8.79 -5.09
CA VAL A 19 -1.49 9.49 -4.62
C VAL A 19 -2.78 8.87 -5.19
N HIS A 20 -2.71 8.31 -6.40
CA HIS A 20 -3.87 7.69 -7.03
C HIS A 20 -4.32 6.36 -6.40
N THR A 21 -3.49 5.76 -5.54
CA THR A 21 -3.77 4.50 -4.83
C THR A 21 -4.33 4.73 -3.42
N THR A 22 -4.58 5.98 -3.05
CA THR A 22 -5.01 6.33 -1.70
C THR A 22 -6.51 6.01 -1.46
N PRO A 23 -6.89 5.57 -0.24
CA PRO A 23 -8.28 5.26 0.11
C PRO A 23 -9.27 6.39 -0.15
N ASP A 24 -8.88 7.64 0.08
CA ASP A 24 -9.73 8.82 -0.19
C ASP A 24 -10.07 8.96 -1.66
N ARG A 25 -9.10 8.74 -2.56
CA ARG A 25 -9.38 8.75 -3.99
C ARG A 25 -10.24 7.56 -4.40
N MET A 26 -9.95 6.36 -3.88
CA MET A 26 -10.73 5.15 -4.19
C MET A 26 -12.19 5.28 -3.73
N ALA A 27 -12.42 5.79 -2.52
CA ALA A 27 -13.77 6.06 -2.00
C ALA A 27 -14.50 7.13 -2.82
N THR A 28 -13.80 8.16 -3.29
CA THR A 28 -14.36 9.18 -4.18
C THR A 28 -14.84 8.56 -5.50
N VAL A 29 -14.00 7.74 -6.13
CA VAL A 29 -14.36 7.05 -7.39
C VAL A 29 -15.53 6.08 -7.17
N ALA A 30 -15.52 5.31 -6.09
CA ALA A 30 -16.62 4.42 -5.72
C ALA A 30 -17.94 5.20 -5.59
N THR A 31 -17.93 6.33 -4.88
CA THR A 31 -19.10 7.20 -4.69
C THR A 31 -19.64 7.71 -6.03
N LEU A 32 -18.77 8.18 -6.93
CA LEU A 32 -19.17 8.66 -8.27
C LEU A 32 -19.79 7.55 -9.14
N LEU A 33 -19.39 6.31 -8.92
CA LEU A 33 -19.91 5.14 -9.62
C LEU A 33 -21.13 4.50 -8.93
N GLY A 34 -21.63 5.10 -7.84
CA GLY A 34 -22.78 4.59 -7.09
C GLY A 34 -22.47 3.35 -6.24
N LEU A 35 -21.20 3.12 -5.91
CA LEU A 35 -20.76 2.04 -5.02
C LEU A 35 -20.60 2.56 -3.59
N GLU A 36 -20.87 1.69 -2.62
CA GLU A 36 -20.59 1.97 -1.21
C GLU A 36 -19.11 1.71 -0.91
N ALA A 37 -18.45 2.70 -0.31
CA ALA A 37 -17.07 2.59 0.18
C ALA A 37 -17.03 2.63 1.70
N PRO A 38 -16.12 1.89 2.36
CA PRO A 38 -15.94 2.00 3.79
C PRO A 38 -15.40 3.40 4.17
N PRO A 39 -15.72 3.91 5.38
CA PRO A 39 -15.12 5.15 5.90
C PRO A 39 -13.60 5.04 5.94
N ILE A 40 -12.90 6.03 5.35
CA ILE A 40 -11.44 5.99 5.22
C ILE A 40 -10.73 6.14 6.58
N GLU A 41 -11.43 6.68 7.58
CA GLU A 41 -10.94 6.87 8.96
C GLU A 41 -10.82 5.53 9.70
N ARG A 42 -11.50 4.46 9.27
CA ARG A 42 -11.47 3.13 9.90
C ARG A 42 -11.45 2.00 8.86
N CYS A 43 -10.71 2.19 7.78
CA CYS A 43 -10.61 1.22 6.69
C CYS A 43 -9.44 0.23 6.90
N ARG A 44 -9.43 -0.81 6.06
CA ARG A 44 -8.36 -1.82 6.01
C ARG A 44 -7.79 -1.84 4.59
N VAL A 45 -6.49 -1.63 4.46
CA VAL A 45 -5.79 -1.58 3.18
C VAL A 45 -4.78 -2.72 3.10
N LEU A 46 -4.77 -3.41 1.97
CA LEU A 46 -3.78 -4.42 1.61
C LEU A 46 -3.01 -3.93 0.38
N GLU A 47 -1.68 -3.89 0.46
CA GLU A 47 -0.80 -3.68 -0.70
C GLU A 47 -0.02 -4.97 -1.00
N VAL A 48 -0.11 -5.43 -2.25
CA VAL A 48 0.64 -6.56 -2.78
C VAL A 48 1.82 -6.03 -3.58
N GLY A 49 3.03 -6.44 -3.22
CA GLY A 49 4.26 -5.82 -3.71
C GLY A 49 4.53 -4.50 -3.01
N SER A 50 4.44 -4.46 -1.68
CA SER A 50 4.58 -3.22 -0.91
C SER A 50 6.01 -2.65 -0.89
N ALA A 51 7.00 -3.43 -1.33
CA ALA A 51 8.41 -3.17 -1.14
C ALA A 51 8.65 -2.73 0.32
N ILE A 52 9.29 -1.57 0.50
CA ILE A 52 9.58 -0.97 1.81
C ILE A 52 8.38 -0.25 2.47
N GLY A 53 7.17 -0.35 1.90
CA GLY A 53 5.96 0.32 2.40
C GLY A 53 5.84 1.80 2.07
N GLY A 54 6.59 2.30 1.07
CA GLY A 54 6.64 3.72 0.70
C GLY A 54 5.27 4.33 0.34
N ASN A 55 4.34 3.49 -0.09
CA ASN A 55 2.97 3.89 -0.37
C ASN A 55 2.07 3.85 0.88
N LEU A 56 2.16 2.78 1.69
CA LEU A 56 1.33 2.58 2.89
C LEU A 56 1.69 3.51 4.05
N ILE A 57 2.98 3.79 4.30
CA ILE A 57 3.42 4.55 5.48
C ILE A 57 2.79 5.96 5.52
N PRO A 58 2.82 6.77 4.45
CA PRO A 58 2.17 8.08 4.44
C PRO A 58 0.65 8.00 4.64
N MET A 59 0.01 6.92 4.15
CA MET A 59 -1.42 6.69 4.38
C MET A 59 -1.72 6.41 5.85
N ALA A 60 -0.94 5.54 6.47
CA ALA A 60 -1.05 5.22 7.91
C ALA A 60 -0.85 6.45 8.79
N MET A 61 0.08 7.34 8.42
CA MET A 61 0.28 8.61 9.13
C MET A 61 -0.94 9.54 9.04
N ARG A 62 -1.67 9.54 7.92
CA ARG A 62 -2.84 10.39 7.69
C ARG A 62 -4.14 9.78 8.22
N MET A 63 -4.21 8.46 8.35
CA MET A 63 -5.39 7.71 8.79
C MET A 63 -5.01 6.79 9.96
N PRO A 64 -4.77 7.33 11.17
CA PRO A 64 -4.21 6.59 12.29
C PRO A 64 -5.14 5.51 12.86
N ASP A 65 -6.45 5.65 12.63
CA ASP A 65 -7.48 4.70 13.07
C ASP A 65 -7.75 3.58 12.02
N SER A 66 -7.02 3.60 10.89
CA SER A 66 -7.09 2.59 9.82
C SER A 66 -5.94 1.60 9.90
N THR A 67 -6.12 0.40 9.32
CA THR A 67 -5.10 -0.66 9.32
C THR A 67 -4.50 -0.87 7.93
N PHE A 68 -3.18 -0.93 7.85
CA PHE A 68 -2.42 -1.09 6.59
C PHE A 68 -1.55 -2.33 6.66
N LEU A 69 -1.70 -3.23 5.70
CA LEU A 69 -0.93 -4.46 5.56
C LEU A 69 -0.21 -4.47 4.20
N GLY A 70 1.12 -4.56 4.24
CA GLY A 70 1.94 -4.78 3.04
C GLY A 70 2.44 -6.21 3.00
N ILE A 71 2.40 -6.83 1.82
CA ILE A 71 3.10 -8.09 1.56
C ILE A 71 4.05 -7.87 0.39
N ASP A 72 5.29 -8.34 0.52
CA ASP A 72 6.28 -8.33 -0.56
C ASP A 72 7.01 -9.67 -0.64
N LEU A 73 7.52 -9.99 -1.82
CA LEU A 73 8.32 -11.18 -2.06
C LEU A 73 9.78 -10.98 -1.62
N SER A 74 10.26 -9.74 -1.69
CA SER A 74 11.55 -9.33 -1.14
C SER A 74 11.54 -9.53 0.37
N ALA A 75 12.53 -10.25 0.88
CA ALA A 75 12.77 -10.39 2.32
C ALA A 75 13.66 -9.27 2.88
N ASN A 76 14.11 -8.36 2.00
CA ASN A 76 15.00 -7.24 2.29
C ASN A 76 14.25 -5.98 2.70
#